data_AF-A0A509L2C8-F1
#
_entry.id   AF-A0A509L2C8-F1
#
_cell.length_a   1.000
_cell.length_b   1.000
_cell.length_c   1.000
_cell.angle_alpha   90.00
_cell.angle_beta   90.00
_cell.angle_gamma   90.00
#
_symmetry.space_group_name_H-M   'P 1'
#
loop_
_entity.id
_entity.type
_entity.pdbx_description
1 polymer ?
#
loop_
_entity_poly.entity_id
_entity_poly.type
_entity_poly.pdbx_seq_one_letter_code
_entity_poly.pdbx_strand_id
1 'polypeptide(L)'
;MIKLLLNSAVALSLMVSVGNAKEAVTPGFNVKVPEQIMTPDKVDSRIGELTFFDGVPTDATVQKVYDNLDYLRGIDVFLNFIPACNIEGMRVGTKSLGVSEYNEVLLMDKLMDSQSLFLTGNTDTVYASSFFDLGKSGPIVVEMPEGAGPGTVNDAFFRFVVDMGAPGPDRKKGGTYIILPPDYKGELKVTPNTFKDNSSTKAMINGKERDVWIAKSESFSNWMIL
;
A
#
# COMPACT_ATOMS: atom_id res chain seq x y z
N MET A 1 -18.29 -64.93 -64.56
CA MET A 1 -19.66 -65.32 -65.00
C MET A 1 -20.61 -64.90 -63.89
N ILE A 2 -21.71 -64.17 -64.02
CA ILE A 2 -22.52 -63.66 -65.14
C ILE A 2 -23.53 -62.65 -64.49
N LYS A 3 -23.75 -61.48 -65.14
CA LYS A 3 -24.95 -60.58 -65.22
C LYS A 3 -25.68 -60.19 -63.92
N LEU A 4 -25.82 -58.91 -63.52
CA LEU A 4 -26.52 -57.75 -64.12
C LEU A 4 -28.05 -57.94 -64.29
N LEU A 5 -28.86 -57.18 -63.52
CA LEU A 5 -30.00 -56.32 -63.94
C LEU A 5 -31.23 -56.30 -62.98
N LEU A 6 -31.50 -55.08 -62.49
CA LEU A 6 -32.80 -54.35 -62.37
C LEU A 6 -34.05 -54.97 -61.70
N ASN A 7 -34.59 -54.27 -60.69
CA ASN A 7 -35.90 -53.58 -60.65
C ASN A 7 -36.25 -53.16 -59.20
N SER A 8 -36.26 -51.87 -58.84
CA SER A 8 -37.37 -50.90 -58.97
C SER A 8 -38.37 -50.93 -57.80
N ALA A 9 -38.34 -49.82 -57.03
CA ALA A 9 -39.42 -49.19 -56.23
C ALA A 9 -40.03 -49.93 -55.02
N VAL A 10 -39.83 -49.40 -53.81
CA VAL A 10 -40.82 -48.60 -53.06
C VAL A 10 -40.05 -47.79 -51.99
N ALA A 11 -39.96 -46.48 -52.17
CA ALA A 11 -39.53 -45.57 -51.10
C ALA A 11 -40.77 -45.19 -50.28
N LEU A 12 -40.91 -45.78 -49.09
CA LEU A 12 -41.93 -45.38 -48.12
C LEU A 12 -41.37 -44.24 -47.27
N SER A 13 -41.75 -43.02 -47.61
CA SER A 13 -41.43 -41.81 -46.86
C SER A 13 -42.12 -41.84 -45.49
N LEU A 14 -41.38 -42.27 -44.46
CA LEU A 14 -41.70 -41.98 -43.07
C LEU A 14 -41.49 -40.48 -42.82
N MET A 15 -42.54 -39.69 -43.00
CA MET A 15 -42.63 -38.35 -42.42
C MET A 15 -42.65 -38.51 -40.90
N VAL A 16 -41.47 -38.44 -40.28
CA VAL A 16 -41.37 -38.14 -38.85
C VAL A 16 -41.86 -36.71 -38.70
N SER A 17 -43.09 -36.56 -38.21
CA SER A 17 -43.58 -35.29 -37.70
C SER A 17 -42.66 -34.87 -36.56
N VAL A 18 -41.70 -33.98 -36.85
CA VAL A 18 -40.96 -33.24 -35.83
C VAL A 18 -41.97 -32.29 -35.21
N GLY A 19 -42.72 -32.79 -34.23
CA GLY A 19 -43.49 -31.93 -33.35
C GLY A 19 -42.51 -30.98 -32.70
N ASN A 20 -42.70 -29.67 -32.91
CA ASN A 20 -42.05 -28.65 -32.11
C ASN A 20 -42.42 -28.91 -30.64
N ALA A 21 -41.54 -29.60 -29.91
CA ALA A 21 -41.61 -29.62 -28.47
C ALA A 21 -41.43 -28.17 -28.02
N LYS A 22 -42.54 -27.51 -27.67
CA LYS A 22 -42.50 -26.19 -27.05
C LYS A 22 -41.62 -26.34 -25.81
N GLU A 23 -40.45 -25.70 -25.82
CA GLU A 23 -39.56 -25.73 -24.68
C GLU A 23 -40.33 -25.22 -23.46
N ALA A 24 -40.15 -25.91 -22.32
CA ALA A 24 -40.90 -25.59 -21.11
C ALA A 24 -40.68 -24.13 -20.72
N VAL A 25 -41.76 -23.43 -20.43
CA VAL A 25 -41.75 -22.05 -19.94
C VAL A 25 -41.06 -22.04 -18.58
N THR A 26 -40.19 -21.06 -18.33
CA THR A 26 -39.49 -20.92 -17.05
C THR A 26 -40.52 -20.73 -15.93
N PRO A 27 -40.43 -21.45 -14.80
CA PRO A 27 -41.37 -21.28 -13.69
C PRO A 27 -41.53 -19.80 -13.30
N GLY A 28 -42.76 -19.29 -13.28
CA GLY A 28 -43.04 -17.88 -12.96
C GLY A 28 -43.02 -16.89 -14.14
N PHE A 29 -42.69 -17.34 -15.36
CA PHE A 29 -42.61 -16.49 -16.55
C PHE A 29 -43.66 -16.85 -17.61
N ASN A 30 -43.86 -15.96 -18.58
CA ASN A 30 -44.73 -16.18 -19.75
C ASN A 30 -43.98 -16.82 -20.93
N VAL A 31 -42.64 -16.85 -20.89
CA VAL A 31 -41.76 -17.38 -21.94
C VAL A 31 -40.61 -18.14 -21.30
N LYS A 32 -39.96 -19.04 -22.05
CA LYS A 32 -38.70 -19.63 -21.61
C LYS A 32 -37.62 -18.55 -21.60
N VAL A 33 -37.02 -18.35 -20.45
CA VAL A 33 -35.84 -17.50 -20.26
C VAL A 33 -34.60 -18.35 -20.49
N PRO A 34 -33.65 -17.93 -21.35
CA PRO A 34 -32.38 -18.65 -21.54
C PRO A 34 -31.64 -18.82 -20.21
N GLU A 35 -31.17 -20.03 -19.91
CA GLU A 35 -30.46 -20.34 -18.66
C GLU A 35 -29.21 -19.48 -18.47
N GLN A 36 -28.56 -19.06 -19.56
CA GLN A 36 -27.34 -18.24 -19.54
C GLN A 36 -27.56 -16.83 -18.98
N ILE A 37 -28.80 -16.34 -18.95
CA ILE A 37 -29.15 -15.04 -18.38
C ILE A 37 -29.86 -15.15 -17.02
N MET A 38 -30.05 -16.36 -16.52
CA MET A 38 -30.58 -16.63 -15.18
C MET A 38 -29.42 -16.74 -14.18
N THR A 39 -29.66 -16.31 -12.94
CA THR A 39 -28.76 -16.62 -11.83
C THR A 39 -29.02 -18.05 -11.38
N PRO A 40 -28.04 -18.96 -11.40
CA PRO A 40 -28.21 -20.30 -10.85
C PRO A 40 -28.53 -20.25 -9.35
N ASP A 41 -29.41 -21.14 -8.87
CA ASP A 41 -29.73 -21.26 -7.44
C ASP A 41 -28.51 -21.64 -6.59
N LYS A 42 -27.48 -22.22 -7.23
CA LYS A 42 -26.24 -22.68 -6.60
C LYS A 42 -25.04 -22.33 -7.48
N VAL A 43 -24.03 -21.72 -6.88
CA VAL A 43 -22.76 -21.41 -7.52
C VAL A 43 -21.62 -21.88 -6.63
N ASP A 44 -20.85 -22.86 -7.10
CA ASP A 44 -19.63 -23.28 -6.41
C ASP A 44 -18.51 -22.27 -6.62
N SER A 45 -17.84 -21.89 -5.52
CA SER A 45 -16.78 -20.89 -5.53
C SER A 45 -15.66 -21.25 -4.57
N ARG A 46 -14.55 -20.49 -4.62
CA ARG A 46 -13.43 -20.66 -3.67
C ARG A 46 -13.80 -20.42 -2.20
N ILE A 47 -14.91 -19.73 -1.94
CA ILE A 47 -15.42 -19.50 -0.57
C ILE A 47 -16.54 -20.48 -0.20
N GLY A 48 -16.71 -21.53 -1.00
CA GLY A 48 -17.76 -22.53 -0.88
C GLY A 48 -18.98 -22.23 -1.77
N GLU A 49 -20.02 -23.07 -1.63
CA GLU A 49 -21.28 -22.91 -2.37
C GLU A 49 -21.99 -21.61 -1.98
N LEU A 50 -22.42 -20.84 -2.97
CA LEU A 50 -23.28 -19.67 -2.85
C LEU A 50 -24.68 -20.07 -3.31
N THR A 51 -25.68 -19.81 -2.47
CA THR A 51 -27.08 -20.16 -2.74
C THR A 51 -27.96 -18.93 -2.95
N PHE A 52 -28.90 -19.05 -3.87
CA PHE A 52 -29.82 -18.00 -4.29
C PHE A 52 -31.24 -18.55 -4.34
N PHE A 53 -32.21 -17.67 -4.13
CA PHE A 53 -33.63 -17.91 -4.36
C PHE A 53 -34.16 -16.79 -5.23
N ASP A 54 -34.65 -17.13 -6.43
CA ASP A 54 -35.13 -16.16 -7.42
C ASP A 54 -34.10 -15.06 -7.73
N GLY A 55 -32.82 -15.47 -7.82
CA GLY A 55 -31.68 -14.57 -8.03
C GLY A 55 -31.26 -13.73 -6.82
N VAL A 56 -32.01 -13.78 -5.71
CA VAL A 56 -31.65 -13.10 -4.45
C VAL A 56 -30.74 -14.01 -3.62
N PRO A 57 -29.57 -13.54 -3.14
CA PRO A 57 -28.72 -14.35 -2.28
C PRO A 57 -29.43 -14.64 -0.95
N THR A 58 -29.29 -15.87 -0.45
CA THR A 58 -29.75 -16.19 0.92
C THR A 58 -28.94 -15.40 1.96
N ASP A 59 -29.48 -15.22 3.17
CA ASP A 59 -28.76 -14.55 4.27
C ASP A 59 -27.39 -15.19 4.54
N ALA A 60 -27.30 -16.52 4.42
CA ALA A 60 -26.05 -17.26 4.56
C ALA A 60 -25.03 -16.91 3.44
N THR A 61 -25.50 -16.77 2.20
CA THR A 61 -24.68 -16.29 1.08
C THR A 61 -24.22 -14.86 1.29
N VAL A 62 -25.10 -13.97 1.74
CA VAL A 62 -24.77 -12.57 2.05
C VAL A 62 -23.67 -12.50 3.09
N GLN A 63 -23.85 -13.20 4.22
CA GLN A 63 -22.84 -13.22 5.29
C GLN A 63 -21.50 -13.76 4.78
N LYS A 64 -21.51 -14.89 4.07
CA LYS A 64 -20.30 -15.51 3.51
C LYS A 64 -19.54 -14.58 2.56
N VAL A 65 -20.25 -13.84 1.71
CA VAL A 65 -19.64 -12.87 0.79
C VAL A 65 -19.02 -11.70 1.55
N TYR A 66 -19.70 -11.17 2.57
CA TYR A 66 -19.16 -10.09 3.41
C TYR A 66 -17.97 -10.56 4.25
N ASP A 67 -18.02 -11.75 4.85
CA ASP A 67 -16.88 -12.33 5.59
C ASP A 67 -15.65 -12.46 4.69
N ASN A 68 -15.84 -12.92 3.44
CA ASN A 68 -14.74 -12.98 2.47
C ASN A 68 -14.27 -11.58 2.06
N LEU A 69 -15.15 -10.59 1.93
CA LEU A 69 -14.76 -9.22 1.61
C LEU A 69 -13.91 -8.62 2.74
N ASP A 70 -14.29 -8.84 4.00
CA ASP A 70 -13.53 -8.38 5.16
C ASP A 70 -12.18 -9.10 5.27
N TYR A 71 -12.15 -10.41 4.98
CA TYR A 71 -10.89 -11.16 4.88
C TYR A 71 -9.93 -10.58 3.83
N LEU A 72 -10.44 -10.30 2.62
CA LEU A 72 -9.63 -9.69 1.54
C LEU A 72 -9.13 -8.30 1.94
N ARG A 73 -9.99 -7.47 2.53
CA ARG A 73 -9.59 -6.15 3.03
C ARG A 73 -8.56 -6.26 4.16
N GLY A 74 -8.65 -7.28 5.01
CA GLY A 74 -7.65 -7.56 6.05
C GLY A 74 -6.28 -7.88 5.46
N ILE A 75 -6.23 -8.68 4.39
CA ILE A 75 -4.99 -8.93 3.63
C ILE A 75 -4.43 -7.64 3.05
N ASP A 76 -5.28 -6.83 2.40
CA ASP A 76 -4.86 -5.56 1.81
C ASP A 76 -4.29 -4.61 2.86
N VAL A 77 -4.95 -4.48 4.02
CA VAL A 77 -4.44 -3.66 5.13
C VAL A 77 -3.10 -4.18 5.62
N PHE A 78 -2.97 -5.50 5.86
CA PHE A 78 -1.71 -6.09 6.33
C PHE A 78 -0.55 -5.76 5.37
N LEU A 79 -0.73 -6.01 4.08
CA LEU A 79 0.32 -5.80 3.07
C LEU A 79 0.68 -4.33 2.90
N ASN A 80 -0.31 -3.43 2.88
CA ASN A 80 -0.07 -2.00 2.70
C ASN A 80 0.54 -1.33 3.94
N PHE A 81 0.36 -1.90 5.13
CA PHE A 81 0.86 -1.32 6.38
C PHE A 81 2.17 -1.94 6.90
N ILE A 82 2.77 -2.89 6.18
CA ILE A 82 4.11 -3.42 6.52
C ILE A 82 5.13 -2.29 6.80
N PRO A 83 5.24 -1.23 5.97
CA PRO A 83 6.19 -0.14 6.21
C PRO A 83 5.91 0.61 7.53
N ALA A 84 4.63 0.93 7.78
CA ALA A 84 4.23 1.64 9.00
C ALA A 84 4.40 0.81 10.26
N CYS A 85 4.09 -0.49 10.21
CA CYS A 85 4.35 -1.42 11.31
C CYS A 85 5.86 -1.53 11.62
N ASN A 86 6.72 -1.47 10.61
CA ASN A 86 8.16 -1.49 10.80
C ASN A 86 8.65 -0.20 11.51
N ILE A 87 8.30 0.98 10.99
CA ILE A 87 8.64 2.27 11.63
C ILE A 87 8.12 2.32 13.08
N GLU A 88 6.88 1.88 13.32
CA GLU A 88 6.31 1.84 14.66
C GLU A 88 7.03 0.85 15.58
N GLY A 89 7.40 -0.33 15.07
CA GLY A 89 8.20 -1.30 15.80
C GLY A 89 9.55 -0.73 16.22
N MET A 90 10.25 -0.05 15.31
CA MET A 90 11.51 0.63 15.61
C MET A 90 11.30 1.76 16.62
N ARG A 91 10.26 2.60 16.46
CA ARG A 91 9.93 3.68 17.39
C ARG A 91 9.67 3.17 18.81
N VAL A 92 8.89 2.10 18.95
CA VAL A 92 8.60 1.46 20.26
C VAL A 92 9.87 0.84 20.85
N GLY A 93 10.69 0.19 20.03
CA GLY A 93 11.99 -0.33 20.43
C GLY A 93 12.91 0.76 20.98
N THR A 94 13.10 1.84 20.22
CA THR A 94 13.88 3.02 20.62
C THR A 94 13.32 3.67 21.89
N LYS A 95 11.99 3.79 22.01
CA LYS A 95 11.34 4.26 23.24
C LYS A 95 11.63 3.40 24.45
N SER A 96 11.71 2.07 24.29
CA SER A 96 12.04 1.17 25.40
C SER A 96 13.48 1.33 25.91
N LEU A 97 14.36 1.93 25.11
CA LEU A 97 15.73 2.31 25.49
C LEU A 97 15.81 3.71 26.12
N GLY A 98 14.67 4.38 26.32
CA GLY A 98 14.59 5.70 26.94
C GLY A 98 14.66 6.88 25.98
N VAL A 99 14.66 6.65 24.66
CA VAL A 99 14.63 7.70 23.63
C VAL A 99 13.19 7.87 23.15
N SER A 100 12.49 8.86 23.67
CA SER A 100 11.04 9.02 23.51
C SER A 100 10.57 10.42 23.12
N GLU A 101 11.43 11.42 23.27
CA GLU A 101 11.14 12.81 22.93
C GLU A 101 11.71 13.18 21.55
N TYR A 102 11.13 14.20 20.93
CA TYR A 102 11.45 14.62 19.56
C TYR A 102 12.89 15.16 19.38
N ASN A 103 13.53 15.55 20.48
CA ASN A 103 14.88 16.10 20.53
C ASN A 103 15.90 15.08 21.06
N GLU A 104 15.53 13.81 21.17
CA GLU A 104 16.41 12.73 21.58
C GLU A 104 16.81 11.89 20.36
N VAL A 105 18.06 11.42 20.37
CA VAL A 105 18.65 10.63 19.28
C VAL A 105 19.29 9.39 19.87
N LEU A 106 18.93 8.23 19.34
CA LEU A 106 19.57 6.96 19.66
C LEU A 106 20.86 6.84 18.85
N LEU A 107 22.01 6.86 19.54
CA LEU A 107 23.29 6.57 18.93
C LEU A 107 23.59 5.07 19.01
N MET A 108 23.77 4.45 17.85
CA MET A 108 24.26 3.09 17.68
C MET A 108 25.73 3.18 17.30
N ASP A 109 26.59 3.30 18.31
CA ASP A 109 28.01 3.67 18.21
C ASP A 109 28.95 2.51 17.81
N LYS A 110 28.39 1.31 17.63
CA LYS A 110 29.09 0.14 17.13
C LYS A 110 28.54 -0.26 15.77
N LEU A 111 29.41 -0.86 14.96
CA LEU A 111 29.02 -1.49 13.70
C LEU A 111 28.03 -2.63 13.98
N MET A 112 27.06 -2.79 13.08
CA MET A 112 26.10 -3.88 13.20
C MET A 112 26.76 -5.22 12.92
N ASP A 113 26.13 -6.30 13.40
CA ASP A 113 26.52 -7.68 13.13
C ASP A 113 25.26 -8.56 13.03
N SER A 114 25.44 -9.88 12.95
CA SER A 114 24.34 -10.86 12.86
C SER A 114 23.47 -10.95 14.13
N GLN A 115 23.88 -10.34 15.24
CA GLN A 115 23.11 -10.28 16.48
C GLN A 115 22.25 -9.00 16.56
N SER A 116 22.48 -8.02 15.68
CA SER A 116 21.68 -6.80 15.65
C SER A 116 20.22 -7.11 15.32
N LEU A 117 19.31 -6.49 16.06
CA LEU A 117 17.87 -6.53 15.78
C LEU A 117 17.45 -5.48 14.74
N PHE A 118 18.36 -4.58 14.37
CA PHE A 118 18.10 -3.56 13.36
C PHE A 118 18.11 -4.19 11.97
N LEU A 119 16.95 -4.16 11.30
CA LEU A 119 16.77 -4.87 10.04
C LEU A 119 17.74 -4.35 8.97
N THR A 120 18.54 -5.26 8.39
CA THR A 120 19.50 -4.96 7.33
C THR A 120 20.48 -3.83 7.66
N GLY A 121 20.86 -3.70 8.93
CA GLY A 121 21.81 -2.69 9.38
C GLY A 121 23.19 -2.85 8.74
N ASN A 122 23.86 -1.73 8.48
CA ASN A 122 25.20 -1.68 7.89
C ASN A 122 26.27 -2.13 8.90
N THR A 123 27.21 -2.94 8.42
CA THR A 123 28.38 -3.42 9.17
C THR A 123 29.61 -2.53 9.02
N ASP A 124 29.54 -1.44 8.26
CA ASP A 124 30.65 -0.53 7.94
C ASP A 124 30.42 0.90 8.43
N THR A 125 29.21 1.24 8.86
CA THR A 125 28.87 2.58 9.38
C THR A 125 28.08 2.49 10.68
N VAL A 126 28.40 3.37 11.63
CA VAL A 126 27.57 3.62 12.82
C VAL A 126 26.32 4.41 12.44
N TYR A 127 25.30 4.41 13.30
CA TYR A 127 24.05 5.11 13.04
C TYR A 127 23.67 6.05 14.18
N ALA A 128 23.04 7.17 13.86
CA ALA A 128 22.21 7.92 14.78
C ALA A 128 20.78 7.96 14.27
N SER A 129 19.81 7.58 15.10
CA SER A 129 18.41 7.50 14.69
C SER A 129 17.48 8.22 15.65
N SER A 130 16.46 8.87 15.11
CA SER A 130 15.44 9.57 15.89
C SER A 130 14.06 9.36 15.29
N PHE A 131 13.04 9.50 16.12
CA PHE A 131 11.65 9.46 15.74
C PHE A 131 10.97 10.70 16.29
N PHE A 132 10.17 11.35 15.46
CA PHE A 132 9.43 12.53 15.89
C PHE A 132 8.01 12.56 15.34
N ASP A 133 7.13 13.15 16.14
CA ASP A 133 5.71 13.34 15.87
C ASP A 133 5.45 14.84 15.64
N LEU A 134 5.28 15.22 14.37
CA LEU A 134 5.03 16.60 13.96
C LEU A 134 3.62 17.08 14.37
N GLY A 135 2.71 16.18 14.73
CA GLY A 135 1.39 16.55 15.25
C GLY A 135 1.47 17.06 16.70
N LYS A 136 2.48 16.63 17.46
CA LYS A 136 2.75 17.11 18.82
C LYS A 136 3.69 18.29 18.86
N SER A 137 4.77 18.22 18.07
CA SER A 137 5.85 19.20 18.08
C SER A 137 5.60 20.40 17.14
N GLY A 138 4.75 20.22 16.12
CA GLY A 138 4.68 21.15 14.99
C GLY A 138 5.91 21.00 14.09
N PRO A 139 6.32 22.08 13.38
CA PRO A 139 7.56 22.07 12.61
C PRO A 139 8.79 21.76 13.47
N ILE A 140 9.66 20.88 12.98
CA ILE A 140 10.94 20.55 13.63
C ILE A 140 12.11 21.11 12.84
N VAL A 141 13.15 21.53 13.56
CA VAL A 141 14.43 21.92 12.99
C VAL A 141 15.46 20.81 13.20
N VAL A 142 16.13 20.38 12.15
CA VAL A 142 17.26 19.45 12.20
C VAL A 142 18.52 20.21 11.80
N GLU A 143 19.51 20.23 12.69
CA GLU A 143 20.82 20.83 12.42
C GLU A 143 21.84 19.72 12.14
N MET A 144 22.33 19.67 10.91
CA MET A 144 23.33 18.70 10.46
C MET A 144 24.74 19.27 10.58
N PRO A 145 25.67 18.59 11.28
CA PRO A 145 27.08 18.95 11.30
C PRO A 145 27.74 18.79 9.92
N GLU A 146 28.78 19.58 9.65
CA GLU A 146 29.64 19.37 8.49
C GLU A 146 30.29 17.97 8.56
N GLY A 147 30.33 17.26 7.43
CA GLY A 147 30.91 15.93 7.34
C GLY A 147 29.98 14.78 7.74
N ALA A 148 28.85 15.05 8.42
CA ALA A 148 27.91 14.04 8.87
C ALA A 148 27.11 13.41 7.71
N GLY A 149 26.59 12.19 7.97
CA GLY A 149 25.77 11.43 7.04
C GLY A 149 26.56 10.44 6.16
N PRO A 150 25.89 9.80 5.18
CA PRO A 150 24.57 10.15 4.65
C PRO A 150 23.43 9.94 5.65
N GLY A 151 22.42 10.81 5.60
CA GLY A 151 21.21 10.66 6.40
C GLY A 151 19.95 10.92 5.58
N THR A 152 18.82 10.47 6.11
CA THR A 152 17.51 10.58 5.46
C THR A 152 16.43 10.79 6.52
N VAL A 153 15.42 11.59 6.16
CA VAL A 153 14.13 11.61 6.83
C VAL A 153 13.12 10.90 5.93
N ASN A 154 12.43 9.93 6.51
CA ASN A 154 11.28 9.27 5.93
C ASN A 154 10.04 9.48 6.79
N ASP A 155 8.88 9.42 6.15
CA ASP A 155 7.61 9.46 6.86
C ASP A 155 7.20 8.06 7.38
N ALA A 156 6.04 7.97 8.01
CA ALA A 156 5.51 6.75 8.60
C ALA A 156 5.44 5.54 7.65
N PHE A 157 5.41 5.74 6.33
CA PHE A 157 5.32 4.66 5.34
C PHE A 157 6.62 4.47 4.55
N PHE A 158 7.77 4.91 5.09
CA PHE A 158 9.05 4.94 4.38
C PHE A 158 9.02 5.81 3.11
N ARG A 159 8.06 6.72 2.96
CA ARG A 159 8.07 7.67 1.83
C ARG A 159 9.15 8.70 2.09
N PHE A 160 9.84 9.07 1.02
CA PHE A 160 10.95 10.01 1.08
C PHE A 160 10.47 11.40 1.48
N VAL A 161 11.14 12.02 2.46
CA VAL A 161 10.92 13.43 2.84
C VAL A 161 12.10 14.28 2.38
N VAL A 162 13.31 13.99 2.87
CA VAL A 162 14.53 14.71 2.49
C VAL A 162 15.79 13.91 2.85
N ASP A 163 16.84 14.05 2.05
CA ASP A 163 18.18 13.53 2.35
C ASP A 163 19.06 14.61 3.01
N MET A 164 20.07 14.16 3.74
CA MET A 164 21.07 14.94 4.45
C MET A 164 22.46 14.34 4.24
N GLY A 165 23.50 15.15 4.45
CA GLY A 165 24.89 14.79 4.16
C GLY A 165 25.19 14.81 2.66
N ALA A 166 26.02 13.88 2.19
CA ALA A 166 26.44 13.81 0.79
C ALA A 166 25.28 13.77 -0.25
N PRO A 167 24.22 12.96 -0.08
CA PRO A 167 23.08 12.96 -1.00
C PRO A 167 22.16 14.17 -0.80
N GLY A 168 22.16 14.76 0.39
CA GLY A 168 21.29 15.84 0.79
C GLY A 168 21.64 17.20 0.17
N PRO A 169 20.71 18.18 0.26
CA PRO A 169 20.93 19.54 -0.19
C PRO A 169 22.19 20.21 0.38
N ASP A 170 22.60 19.85 1.59
CA ASP A 170 23.81 20.38 2.23
C ASP A 170 25.13 19.91 1.57
N ARG A 171 25.09 18.86 0.74
CA ARG A 171 26.27 18.31 0.03
C ARG A 171 27.44 18.03 0.97
N LYS A 172 27.15 17.45 2.15
CA LYS A 172 28.10 17.12 3.23
C LYS A 172 28.73 18.35 3.91
N LYS A 173 28.29 19.57 3.59
CA LYS A 173 28.77 20.80 4.24
C LYS A 173 28.02 21.11 5.53
N GLY A 174 27.02 20.30 5.89
CA GLY A 174 26.14 20.55 7.01
C GLY A 174 25.17 21.70 6.74
N GLY A 175 24.21 21.88 7.64
CA GLY A 175 23.25 22.98 7.55
C GLY A 175 21.95 22.71 8.30
N THR A 176 20.95 23.53 8.04
CA THR A 176 19.71 23.55 8.81
C THR A 176 18.53 23.14 7.95
N TYR A 177 17.71 22.24 8.48
CA TYR A 177 16.51 21.72 7.83
C TYR A 177 15.29 22.06 8.66
N ILE A 178 14.19 22.42 8.02
CA ILE A 178 12.87 22.53 8.65
C ILE A 178 11.98 21.44 8.07
N ILE A 179 11.46 20.57 8.92
CA ILE A 179 10.50 19.52 8.56
C ILE A 179 9.10 19.97 8.98
N LEU A 180 8.23 20.16 8.00
CA LEU A 180 6.87 20.64 8.18
C LEU A 180 5.87 19.48 8.32
N PRO A 181 4.84 19.61 9.19
CA PRO A 181 3.76 18.62 9.27
C PRO A 181 2.90 18.59 7.99
N PRO A 182 2.18 17.48 7.73
CA PRO A 182 1.32 17.33 6.56
C PRO A 182 0.21 18.39 6.47
N ASP A 183 -0.24 18.91 7.61
CA ASP A 183 -1.29 19.93 7.71
C ASP A 183 -0.76 21.35 7.89
N TYR A 184 0.56 21.58 7.69
CA TYR A 184 1.14 22.92 7.80
C TYR A 184 0.48 23.92 6.84
N LYS A 185 -0.02 25.03 7.40
CA LYS A 185 -0.72 26.13 6.68
C LYS A 185 -0.02 27.49 6.83
N GLY A 186 1.21 27.52 7.35
CA GLY A 186 1.95 28.76 7.54
C GLY A 186 2.60 29.30 6.26
N GLU A 187 3.47 30.28 6.44
CA GLU A 187 4.10 31.02 5.33
C GLU A 187 5.28 30.30 4.70
N LEU A 188 5.95 29.40 5.44
CA LEU A 188 7.11 28.66 4.94
C LEU A 188 6.74 27.82 3.71
N LYS A 189 7.62 27.86 2.69
CA LYS A 189 7.46 27.13 1.43
C LYS A 189 8.54 26.06 1.34
N VAL A 190 8.13 24.86 0.91
CA VAL A 190 9.05 23.74 0.64
C VAL A 190 10.10 24.19 -0.37
N THR A 191 11.36 23.95 -0.06
CA THR A 191 12.48 24.23 -0.96
C THR A 191 12.71 23.03 -1.88
N PRO A 192 13.30 23.25 -3.07
CA PRO A 192 13.77 22.15 -3.91
C PRO A 192 14.77 21.25 -3.15
N ASN A 193 14.59 19.93 -3.27
CA ASN A 193 15.45 18.92 -2.63
C ASN A 193 16.01 17.92 -3.65
N THR A 194 16.17 18.35 -4.91
CA THR A 194 16.66 17.49 -5.99
C THR A 194 18.18 17.54 -6.12
N PHE A 195 18.76 16.63 -6.90
CA PHE A 195 20.19 16.70 -7.18
C PHE A 195 20.59 17.97 -7.97
N LYS A 196 19.71 18.45 -8.86
CA LYS A 196 19.96 19.61 -9.74
C LYS A 196 19.68 20.94 -9.07
N ASP A 197 18.62 20.99 -8.28
CA ASP A 197 18.18 22.16 -7.54
C ASP A 197 18.02 21.79 -6.07
N ASN A 198 18.94 22.33 -5.27
CA ASN A 198 19.04 22.22 -3.84
C ASN A 198 19.14 23.61 -3.20
N SER A 199 18.47 24.61 -3.79
CA SER A 199 18.47 25.97 -3.26
C SER A 199 17.87 26.03 -1.85
N SER A 200 18.54 26.76 -0.96
CA SER A 200 18.02 27.08 0.38
C SER A 200 17.22 28.38 0.34
N THR A 201 16.49 28.65 1.42
CA THR A 201 15.86 29.95 1.69
C THR A 201 16.28 30.48 3.06
N LYS A 202 15.97 31.74 3.36
CA LYS A 202 16.20 32.32 4.69
C LYS A 202 15.01 32.06 5.62
N ALA A 203 15.29 31.65 6.85
CA ALA A 203 14.29 31.58 7.92
C ALA A 203 14.90 31.96 9.27
N MET A 204 14.05 32.49 10.15
CA MET A 204 14.43 32.81 11.54
C MET A 204 14.37 31.55 12.40
N ILE A 205 15.53 31.07 12.86
CA ILE A 205 15.66 29.93 13.77
C ILE A 205 16.29 30.42 15.07
N ASN A 206 15.57 30.30 16.18
CA ASN A 206 16.03 30.73 17.52
C ASN A 206 16.58 32.17 17.53
N GLY A 207 15.88 33.10 16.88
CA GLY A 207 16.25 34.52 16.83
C GLY A 207 17.41 34.85 15.88
N LYS A 208 17.90 33.90 15.09
CA LYS A 208 18.93 34.13 14.06
C LYS A 208 18.42 33.74 12.69
N GLU A 209 18.66 34.60 11.71
CA GLU A 209 18.40 34.26 10.32
C GLU A 209 19.43 33.23 9.84
N ARG A 210 18.95 32.15 9.21
CA ARG A 210 19.80 31.07 8.68
C ARG A 210 19.34 30.67 7.30
N ASP A 211 20.27 30.15 6.51
CA ASP A 211 19.94 29.37 5.33
C ASP A 211 19.35 28.03 5.76
N VAL A 212 18.17 27.71 5.24
CA VAL A 212 17.43 26.49 5.57
C VAL A 212 16.95 25.79 4.31
N TRP A 213 16.89 24.46 4.39
CA TRP A 213 16.09 23.64 3.48
C TRP A 213 14.81 23.23 4.16
N ILE A 214 13.69 23.36 3.46
CA ILE A 214 12.36 23.13 4.01
C ILE A 214 11.76 21.95 3.28
N ALA A 215 11.48 20.89 4.02
CA ALA A 215 10.78 19.70 3.52
C ALA A 215 9.44 19.55 4.24
N LYS A 216 8.46 18.94 3.58
CA LYS A 216 7.15 18.67 4.17
C LYS A 216 6.93 17.16 4.20
N SER A 217 6.57 16.64 5.36
CA SER A 217 6.18 15.25 5.47
C SER A 217 4.73 15.04 5.08
N GLU A 218 4.44 13.89 4.49
CA GLU A 218 3.08 13.42 4.21
C GLU A 218 2.45 12.70 5.42
N SER A 219 3.20 12.55 6.53
CA SER A 219 2.75 11.93 7.77
C SER A 219 3.19 12.73 9.01
N PHE A 220 2.45 12.60 10.11
CA PHE A 220 2.86 13.19 11.38
C PHE A 220 4.06 12.46 12.01
N SER A 221 4.08 11.12 11.93
CA SER A 221 5.20 10.31 12.40
C SER A 221 6.30 10.26 11.34
N ASN A 222 7.53 10.48 11.78
CA ASN A 222 8.70 10.50 10.92
C ASN A 222 9.85 9.77 11.61
N TRP A 223 10.72 9.22 10.77
CA TRP A 223 11.95 8.54 11.16
C TRP A 223 13.11 9.24 10.48
N MET A 224 14.12 9.57 11.28
CA MET A 224 15.39 10.10 10.81
C MET A 224 16.49 9.11 11.14
N ILE A 225 17.40 8.91 10.19
CA ILE A 225 18.61 8.14 10.39
C ILE A 225 19.79 8.81 9.68
N LEU A 226 20.98 8.75 10.28
CA LEU A 226 22.26 9.22 9.73
C LEU A 226 23.40 8.28 10.11
#